data_AF-A0A1B6MA65-F1
#
_entry.id   AF-A0A1B6MA65-F1
#
_cell.length_a   1.000
_cell.length_b   1.000
_cell.length_c   1.000
_cell.angle_alpha   90.00
_cell.angle_beta   90.00
_cell.angle_gamma   90.00
#
_symmetry.space_group_name_H-M   'P 1'
#
loop_
_entity.id
_entity.type
_entity.pdbx_description
1 polymer ?
#
loop_
_entity_poly.entity_id
_entity_poly.type
_entity_poly.pdbx_seq_one_letter_code
_entity_poly.pdbx_strand_id
1 'polypeptide(L)'
;MDPRYRPVQTKSAGDRVINRLKCALPYVPCFICVVGFVQTVLFLINSPELFQLLLYSPDLRLQPWRYVSYMLLHLDTIHLLINLGIQTVLAVPLEAEQGFLRTALVYILGGLAGSLGTAVLDPELSMVGSSAGIYALLLAQLPNILYNYELLRYQWYRVVCVVCLCVGDVTYDMFRQAGPVISWAAHISGAIAGLLVGLTVFTSYSDYSPLSLSLLRYASVVLFTILLLFSILYIHTHKNKAILH
;
A
#
# COMPACT_ATOMS: atom_id res chain seq x y z
N MET A 1 -9.83 52.17 -11.45
CA MET A 1 -9.77 50.97 -10.58
C MET A 1 -8.83 49.98 -11.24
N ASP A 2 -7.82 49.48 -10.53
CA ASP A 2 -6.82 48.53 -11.07
C ASP A 2 -7.48 47.15 -11.30
N PRO A 3 -7.43 46.57 -12.53
CA PRO A 3 -8.00 45.26 -12.83
C PRO A 3 -7.26 44.08 -12.16
N ARG A 4 -6.19 44.31 -11.41
CA ARG A 4 -5.41 43.27 -10.70
C ARG A 4 -5.79 43.07 -9.24
N TYR A 5 -6.79 43.79 -8.72
CA TYR A 5 -7.28 43.56 -7.36
C TYR A 5 -8.21 42.34 -7.32
N ARG A 6 -7.65 41.15 -7.04
CA ARG A 6 -8.45 40.02 -6.54
C ARG A 6 -8.63 40.19 -5.04
N PRO A 7 -9.86 40.29 -4.51
CA PRO A 7 -10.05 40.27 -3.06
C PRO A 7 -9.54 38.94 -2.53
N VAL A 8 -8.69 38.98 -1.51
CA VAL A 8 -8.33 37.79 -0.72
C VAL A 8 -9.64 37.26 -0.14
N GLN A 9 -10.09 36.10 -0.63
CA GLN A 9 -11.24 35.42 -0.03
C GLN A 9 -10.86 35.05 1.40
N THR A 10 -11.30 35.86 2.35
CA THR A 10 -11.18 35.54 3.76
C THR A 10 -12.13 34.38 4.02
N LYS A 11 -11.57 33.18 4.26
CA LYS A 11 -12.35 31.99 4.61
C LYS A 11 -13.34 32.37 5.72
N SER A 12 -14.61 32.01 5.53
CA SER A 12 -15.69 32.44 6.42
C SER A 12 -15.44 31.93 7.84
N ALA A 13 -16.03 32.58 8.85
CA ALA A 13 -15.93 32.11 10.23
C ALA A 13 -16.38 30.64 10.38
N GLY A 14 -17.32 30.17 9.54
CA GLY A 14 -17.76 28.77 9.46
C GLY A 14 -16.68 27.81 8.95
N ASP A 15 -15.90 28.21 7.94
CA ASP A 15 -14.80 27.40 7.40
C ASP A 15 -13.67 27.18 8.42
N ARG A 16 -13.47 28.18 9.28
CA ARG A 16 -12.50 28.08 10.39
C ARG A 16 -12.99 27.14 11.49
N VAL A 17 -14.29 27.10 11.78
CA VAL A 17 -14.88 26.18 12.76
C VAL A 17 -14.85 24.74 12.24
N ILE A 18 -15.20 24.50 10.97
CA ILE A 18 -15.14 23.18 10.33
C ILE A 18 -13.69 22.66 10.28
N ASN A 19 -12.72 23.51 9.93
CA ASN A 19 -11.31 23.13 9.97
C ASN A 19 -10.79 22.89 11.39
N ARG A 20 -11.26 23.64 12.39
CA ARG A 20 -10.93 23.36 13.80
C ARG A 20 -11.58 22.08 14.31
N LEU A 21 -12.81 21.75 13.90
CA LEU A 21 -13.47 20.49 14.26
C LEU A 21 -12.78 19.28 13.63
N LYS A 22 -12.27 19.40 12.38
CA LYS A 22 -11.38 18.40 11.77
C LYS A 22 -10.05 18.22 12.52
N CYS A 23 -9.57 19.26 13.20
CA CYS A 23 -8.40 19.17 14.08
C CYS A 23 -8.73 18.75 15.53
N ALA A 24 -10.01 18.76 15.93
CA ALA A 24 -10.43 18.59 17.32
C ALA A 24 -11.09 17.23 17.62
N LEU A 25 -11.63 16.53 16.62
CA LEU A 25 -11.90 15.10 16.77
C LEU A 25 -10.60 14.31 16.57
N PRO A 26 -10.22 13.41 17.48
CA PRO A 26 -9.13 12.49 17.20
C PRO A 26 -9.50 11.71 15.95
N TYR A 27 -8.71 11.86 14.89
CA TYR A 27 -8.86 11.05 13.69
C TYR A 27 -8.71 9.58 14.11
N VAL A 28 -9.77 8.78 13.95
CA VAL A 28 -9.73 7.35 14.25
C VAL A 28 -9.35 6.62 12.96
N PRO A 29 -8.20 5.94 12.91
CA PRO A 29 -7.74 5.24 11.71
C PRO A 29 -8.49 3.91 11.55
N CYS A 30 -9.72 3.99 11.04
CA CYS A 30 -10.66 2.87 11.00
C CYS A 30 -10.14 1.69 10.17
N PHE A 31 -9.54 1.95 9.00
CA PHE A 31 -9.17 0.86 8.10
C PHE A 31 -8.02 0.03 8.66
N ILE A 32 -6.90 0.66 9.02
CA ILE A 32 -5.72 -0.06 9.50
C ILE A 32 -5.94 -0.71 10.86
N CYS A 33 -6.76 -0.10 11.74
CA CYS A 33 -7.14 -0.73 13.00
C CYS A 33 -7.97 -1.99 12.76
N VAL A 34 -8.92 -1.98 11.81
CA VAL A 34 -9.71 -3.17 11.47
C VAL A 34 -8.83 -4.25 10.87
N VAL A 35 -7.94 -3.90 9.93
CA VAL A 35 -7.00 -4.87 9.33
C VAL A 35 -6.09 -5.48 10.41
N GLY A 36 -5.50 -4.64 11.26
CA GLY A 36 -4.62 -5.09 12.34
C GLY A 36 -5.34 -5.98 13.37
N PHE A 37 -6.60 -5.64 13.68
CA PHE A 37 -7.43 -6.48 14.55
C PHE A 37 -7.70 -7.84 13.90
N VAL A 38 -8.09 -7.88 12.63
CA VAL A 38 -8.34 -9.14 11.90
C VAL A 38 -7.08 -9.99 11.83
N GLN A 39 -5.91 -9.39 11.50
CA GLN A 39 -4.62 -10.08 11.49
C GLN A 39 -4.29 -10.68 12.86
N THR A 40 -4.50 -9.92 13.94
CA THR A 40 -4.26 -10.38 15.31
C THR A 40 -5.20 -11.53 15.67
N VAL A 41 -6.49 -11.41 15.35
CA VAL A 41 -7.48 -12.46 15.62
C VAL A 41 -7.14 -13.74 14.87
N LEU A 42 -6.83 -13.67 13.57
CA LEU A 42 -6.46 -14.85 12.79
C LEU A 42 -5.17 -15.50 13.29
N PHE A 43 -4.18 -14.71 13.69
CA PHE A 43 -2.95 -15.21 14.30
C PHE A 43 -3.23 -15.93 15.63
N LEU A 44 -4.10 -15.37 16.48
CA LEU A 44 -4.47 -15.98 17.76
C LEU A 44 -5.33 -17.24 17.62
N ILE A 45 -6.17 -17.33 16.59
CA ILE A 45 -6.94 -18.54 16.28
C ILE A 45 -5.99 -19.69 15.93
N ASN A 46 -4.89 -19.41 15.22
CA ASN A 46 -3.83 -20.36 14.87
C ASN A 46 -4.38 -21.69 14.27
N SER A 47 -5.41 -21.61 13.43
CA SER A 47 -6.02 -22.77 12.76
C SER A 47 -5.25 -23.12 11.48
N PRO A 48 -4.73 -24.35 11.35
CA PRO A 48 -4.08 -24.81 10.12
C PRO A 48 -5.01 -24.74 8.90
N GLU A 49 -6.31 -25.00 9.08
CA GLU A 49 -7.31 -24.97 8.01
C GLU A 49 -7.50 -23.54 7.48
N LEU A 50 -7.63 -22.55 8.37
CA LEU A 50 -7.71 -21.14 7.97
C LEU A 50 -6.41 -20.67 7.33
N PHE A 51 -5.25 -21.10 7.86
CA PHE A 51 -3.96 -20.78 7.27
C PHE A 51 -3.88 -21.30 5.83
N GLN A 52 -4.20 -22.57 5.60
CA GLN A 52 -4.21 -23.18 4.27
C GLN A 52 -5.30 -22.63 3.35
N LEU A 53 -6.39 -22.08 3.89
CA LEU A 53 -7.43 -21.43 3.08
C LEU A 53 -6.98 -20.06 2.54
N LEU A 54 -6.24 -19.30 3.34
CA LEU A 54 -5.89 -17.90 3.06
C LEU A 54 -4.49 -17.71 2.46
N LEU A 55 -3.57 -18.66 2.67
CA LEU A 55 -2.21 -18.66 2.13
C LEU A 55 -2.21 -18.50 0.60
N TYR A 56 -1.31 -17.67 0.06
CA TYR A 56 -1.04 -17.72 -1.37
C TYR A 56 -0.13 -18.91 -1.67
N SER A 57 -0.62 -19.86 -2.48
CA SER A 57 0.13 -21.03 -2.93
C SER A 57 0.16 -21.09 -4.46
N PRO A 58 1.35 -21.34 -5.06
CA PRO A 58 1.53 -21.63 -6.48
C PRO A 58 0.59 -22.69 -7.06
N ASP A 59 0.23 -23.69 -6.26
CA ASP A 59 -0.59 -24.82 -6.70
C ASP A 59 -2.08 -24.45 -6.75
N LEU A 60 -2.47 -23.36 -6.09
CA LEU A 60 -3.86 -22.93 -5.92
C LEU A 60 -4.12 -21.56 -6.58
N ARG A 61 -3.32 -21.18 -7.58
CA ARG A 61 -3.42 -19.89 -8.31
C ARG A 61 -4.78 -19.65 -9.00
N LEU A 62 -5.60 -20.68 -9.19
CA LEU A 62 -6.97 -20.51 -9.72
C LEU A 62 -7.97 -19.98 -8.67
N GLN A 63 -7.57 -19.89 -7.39
CA GLN A 63 -8.40 -19.38 -6.30
C GLN A 63 -8.09 -17.89 -6.05
N PRO A 64 -8.86 -16.95 -6.64
CA PRO A 64 -8.46 -15.54 -6.75
C PRO A 64 -8.35 -14.82 -5.41
N TRP A 65 -9.08 -15.23 -4.38
CA TRP A 65 -9.00 -14.61 -3.05
C TRP A 65 -7.60 -14.73 -2.44
N ARG A 66 -6.84 -15.78 -2.78
CA ARG A 66 -5.48 -16.03 -2.27
C ARG A 66 -4.48 -14.94 -2.64
N TYR A 67 -4.73 -14.20 -3.72
CA TYR A 67 -3.89 -13.08 -4.12
C TYR A 67 -4.00 -11.87 -3.17
N VAL A 68 -4.95 -11.86 -2.24
CA VAL A 68 -5.12 -10.79 -1.25
C VAL A 68 -5.17 -11.35 0.18
N SER A 69 -5.82 -12.49 0.41
CA SER A 69 -6.04 -13.03 1.75
C SER A 69 -4.75 -13.39 2.49
N TYR A 70 -3.66 -13.65 1.77
CA TYR A 70 -2.36 -13.96 2.36
C TYR A 70 -1.82 -12.83 3.25
N MET A 71 -2.26 -11.59 3.01
CA MET A 71 -1.91 -10.40 3.81
C MET A 71 -2.42 -10.48 5.26
N LEU A 72 -3.41 -11.34 5.52
CA LEU A 72 -4.02 -11.48 6.82
C LEU A 72 -3.28 -12.48 7.74
N LEU A 73 -2.37 -13.27 7.17
CA LEU A 73 -1.66 -14.33 7.86
C LEU A 73 -0.24 -13.89 8.26
N HIS A 74 0.30 -14.43 9.34
CA HIS A 74 1.68 -14.20 9.79
C HIS A 74 2.26 -15.50 10.37
N LEU A 75 3.58 -15.69 10.21
CA LEU A 75 4.28 -16.94 10.58
C LEU A 75 4.61 -17.03 12.06
N ASP A 76 4.93 -15.89 12.67
CA ASP A 76 5.37 -15.81 14.06
C ASP A 76 5.04 -14.42 14.65
N THR A 77 5.20 -14.32 15.98
CA THR A 77 4.86 -13.13 16.74
C THR A 77 5.68 -11.91 16.32
N ILE A 78 6.98 -12.08 16.02
CA ILE A 78 7.85 -10.96 15.63
C ILE A 78 7.42 -10.44 14.26
N HIS A 79 7.16 -11.36 13.32
CA HIS A 79 6.66 -11.02 11.99
C HIS A 79 5.34 -10.24 12.08
N LEU A 80 4.39 -10.66 12.93
CA LEU A 80 3.14 -9.93 13.17
C LEU A 80 3.39 -8.54 13.77
N LEU A 81 4.16 -8.46 14.86
CA LEU A 81 4.37 -7.19 15.58
C LEU A 81 5.08 -6.15 14.71
N ILE A 82 6.06 -6.54 13.91
CA ILE A 82 6.75 -5.65 12.96
C ILE A 82 5.78 -5.16 11.89
N ASN A 83 4.97 -6.05 11.30
CA ASN A 83 3.98 -5.65 10.30
C ASN A 83 2.95 -4.68 10.89
N LEU A 84 2.36 -5.01 12.06
CA LEU A 84 1.40 -4.16 12.75
C LEU A 84 2.00 -2.78 13.08
N GLY A 85 3.24 -2.74 13.56
CA GLY A 85 3.94 -1.50 13.89
C GLY A 85 4.15 -0.62 12.66
N ILE A 86 4.81 -1.15 11.62
CA ILE A 86 5.15 -0.37 10.42
C ILE A 86 3.87 0.04 9.67
N GLN A 87 2.92 -0.87 9.47
CA GLN A 87 1.68 -0.52 8.76
C GLN A 87 0.90 0.56 9.50
N THR A 88 0.88 0.55 10.83
CA THR A 88 0.20 1.59 11.62
C THR A 88 0.91 2.94 11.44
N VAL A 89 2.24 2.98 11.56
CA VAL A 89 3.03 4.21 11.38
C VAL A 89 2.82 4.82 9.98
N LEU A 90 2.71 3.99 8.95
CA LEU A 90 2.55 4.46 7.57
C LEU A 90 1.10 4.79 7.19
N ALA A 91 0.14 3.97 7.62
CA ALA A 91 -1.26 4.10 7.23
C ALA A 91 -1.96 5.23 7.99
N VAL A 92 -1.72 5.41 9.29
CA VAL A 92 -2.45 6.41 10.10
C VAL A 92 -2.34 7.82 9.52
N PRO A 93 -1.16 8.33 9.12
CA PRO A 93 -1.06 9.63 8.47
C PRO A 93 -1.77 9.68 7.12
N LEU A 94 -1.64 8.64 6.28
CA LEU A 94 -2.31 8.58 4.98
C LEU A 94 -3.82 8.56 5.12
N GLU A 95 -4.34 7.78 6.07
CA GLU A 95 -5.74 7.72 6.44
C GLU A 95 -6.26 9.10 6.88
N ALA A 96 -5.52 9.82 7.72
CA ALA A 96 -5.89 11.16 8.16
C ALA A 96 -5.88 12.20 7.02
N GLU A 97 -4.97 12.08 6.07
CA GLU A 97 -4.72 13.07 5.01
C GLU A 97 -5.52 12.80 3.73
N GLN A 98 -5.65 11.53 3.36
CA GLN A 98 -6.26 11.07 2.12
C GLN A 98 -7.60 10.36 2.34
N GLY A 99 -7.92 9.99 3.58
CA GLY A 99 -9.13 9.25 3.92
C GLY A 99 -8.97 7.73 3.78
N PHE A 100 -9.71 6.99 4.61
CA PHE A 100 -9.54 5.54 4.76
C PHE A 100 -9.73 4.75 3.45
N LEU A 101 -10.68 5.14 2.58
CA LEU A 101 -10.94 4.44 1.31
C LEU A 101 -9.74 4.47 0.37
N ARG A 102 -9.07 5.63 0.25
CA ARG A 102 -7.92 5.78 -0.64
C ARG A 102 -6.72 5.01 -0.12
N THR A 103 -6.49 5.07 1.19
CA THR A 103 -5.44 4.28 1.85
C THR A 103 -5.72 2.78 1.73
N ALA A 104 -6.97 2.35 1.87
CA ALA A 104 -7.38 0.96 1.70
C ALA A 104 -7.13 0.47 0.27
N LEU A 105 -7.46 1.26 -0.75
CA LEU A 105 -7.18 0.94 -2.15
C LEU A 105 -5.68 0.74 -2.38
N VAL A 106 -4.84 1.66 -1.88
CA VAL A 106 -3.36 1.55 -1.97
C VAL A 106 -2.86 0.26 -1.31
N TYR A 107 -3.32 -0.04 -0.09
CA TYR A 107 -2.85 -1.22 0.66
C TYR A 107 -3.28 -2.53 -0.01
N ILE A 108 -4.56 -2.66 -0.37
CA ILE A 108 -5.13 -3.89 -0.95
C ILE A 108 -4.59 -4.14 -2.36
N LEU A 109 -4.54 -3.11 -3.21
CA LEU A 109 -3.98 -3.24 -4.56
C LEU A 109 -2.46 -3.44 -4.51
N GLY A 110 -1.80 -2.92 -3.49
CA GLY A 110 -0.41 -3.22 -3.17
C GLY A 110 -0.16 -4.69 -2.89
N GLY A 111 -0.98 -5.31 -2.03
CA GLY A 111 -0.91 -6.75 -1.77
C GLY A 111 -1.24 -7.60 -3.00
N LEU A 112 -2.27 -7.22 -3.75
CA LEU A 112 -2.61 -7.87 -5.03
C LEU A 112 -1.43 -7.82 -6.01
N ALA A 113 -0.80 -6.65 -6.15
CA ALA A 113 0.37 -6.50 -7.01
C ALA A 113 1.57 -7.31 -6.49
N GLY A 114 1.74 -7.39 -5.17
CA GLY A 114 2.75 -8.23 -4.52
C GLY A 114 2.62 -9.69 -4.94
N SER A 115 1.43 -10.27 -4.79
CA SER A 115 1.18 -11.67 -5.17
C SER A 115 1.27 -11.94 -6.66
N LEU A 116 0.81 -11.02 -7.50
CA LEU A 116 0.99 -11.11 -8.94
C LEU A 116 2.47 -10.98 -9.35
N GLY A 117 3.23 -10.11 -8.69
CA GLY A 117 4.68 -9.95 -8.90
C GLY A 117 5.44 -11.22 -8.56
N THR A 118 5.20 -11.79 -7.38
CA THR A 118 5.77 -13.08 -6.96
C THR A 118 5.36 -14.20 -7.90
N ALA A 119 4.10 -14.27 -8.33
CA ALA A 119 3.65 -15.30 -9.27
C ALA A 119 4.41 -15.28 -10.61
N VAL A 120 4.88 -14.11 -11.04
CA VAL A 120 5.66 -13.93 -12.27
C VAL A 120 7.15 -14.17 -12.04
N LEU A 121 7.73 -13.59 -10.99
CA LEU A 121 9.18 -13.54 -10.77
C LEU A 121 9.72 -14.69 -9.90
N ASP A 122 8.94 -15.12 -8.91
CA ASP A 122 9.26 -16.19 -7.95
C ASP A 122 8.14 -17.25 -7.95
N PRO A 123 7.87 -17.92 -9.09
CA PRO A 123 6.61 -18.64 -9.29
C PRO A 123 6.38 -19.75 -8.27
N GLU A 124 7.42 -20.42 -7.79
CA GLU A 124 7.30 -21.56 -6.87
C GLU A 124 7.16 -21.13 -5.39
N LEU A 125 7.13 -19.83 -5.11
CA LEU A 125 7.10 -19.31 -3.76
C LEU A 125 5.66 -19.11 -3.26
N SER A 126 5.38 -19.66 -2.08
CA SER A 126 4.16 -19.35 -1.33
C SER A 126 4.34 -18.07 -0.53
N MET A 127 3.26 -17.32 -0.30
CA MET A 127 3.33 -16.05 0.41
C MET A 127 2.37 -15.96 1.59
N VAL A 128 2.83 -15.24 2.60
CA VAL A 128 2.16 -14.95 3.85
C VAL A 128 2.70 -13.62 4.37
N GLY A 129 1.84 -12.78 4.96
CA GLY A 129 2.22 -11.51 5.55
C GLY A 129 1.76 -10.30 4.73
N SER A 130 1.52 -9.20 5.43
CA SER A 130 1.05 -7.94 4.83
C SER A 130 2.12 -7.07 4.18
N SER A 131 3.38 -7.50 4.17
CA SER A 131 4.52 -6.65 3.82
C SER A 131 4.35 -5.96 2.46
N ALA A 132 3.87 -6.64 1.41
CA ALA A 132 3.61 -6.00 0.11
C ALA A 132 2.67 -4.78 0.20
N GLY A 133 1.63 -4.85 1.04
CA GLY A 133 0.75 -3.72 1.32
C GLY A 133 1.44 -2.63 2.14
N ILE A 134 2.35 -2.99 3.04
CA ILE A 134 3.21 -2.05 3.77
C ILE A 134 4.14 -1.30 2.82
N TYR A 135 4.80 -1.99 1.89
CA TYR A 135 5.62 -1.37 0.85
C TYR A 135 4.78 -0.46 -0.07
N ALA A 136 3.54 -0.83 -0.34
CA ALA A 136 2.61 0.05 -1.05
C ALA A 136 2.33 1.34 -0.26
N LEU A 137 2.02 1.25 1.04
CA LEU A 137 1.85 2.42 1.90
C LEU A 137 3.13 3.27 2.01
N LEU A 138 4.29 2.61 2.00
CA LEU A 138 5.60 3.25 2.08
C LEU A 138 5.84 4.13 0.85
N LEU A 139 5.68 3.58 -0.35
CA LEU A 139 5.91 4.35 -1.59
C LEU A 139 4.75 5.29 -1.93
N ALA A 140 3.53 5.03 -1.44
CA ALA A 140 2.42 5.96 -1.52
C ALA A 140 2.65 7.28 -0.74
N GLN A 141 3.62 7.33 0.18
CA GLN A 141 4.03 8.61 0.78
C GLN A 141 4.52 9.60 -0.29
N LEU A 142 5.18 9.14 -1.37
CA LEU A 142 5.74 10.01 -2.39
C LEU A 142 4.67 10.77 -3.20
N PRO A 143 3.60 10.13 -3.71
CA PRO A 143 2.46 10.83 -4.31
C PRO A 143 1.79 11.83 -3.36
N ASN A 144 1.63 11.48 -2.09
CA ASN A 144 1.03 12.38 -1.11
C ASN A 144 1.91 13.63 -0.89
N ILE A 145 3.23 13.43 -0.77
CA ILE A 145 4.22 14.51 -0.70
C ILE A 145 4.21 15.35 -1.98
N LEU A 146 4.17 14.72 -3.16
CA LEU A 146 4.11 15.41 -4.45
C LEU A 146 2.89 16.32 -4.55
N TYR A 147 1.73 15.88 -4.07
CA TYR A 147 0.49 16.64 -4.15
C TYR A 147 0.33 17.70 -3.05
N ASN A 148 0.87 17.44 -1.86
CA ASN A 148 0.53 18.21 -0.67
C ASN A 148 1.77 18.66 0.14
N TYR A 149 2.95 18.74 -0.48
CA TYR A 149 4.24 19.06 0.17
C TYR A 149 4.13 20.14 1.25
N GLU A 150 3.62 21.32 0.89
CA GLU A 150 3.52 22.47 1.82
C GLU A 150 2.50 22.29 2.96
N LEU A 151 1.57 21.34 2.82
CA LEU A 151 0.53 21.04 3.81
C LEU A 151 0.93 19.91 4.76
N LEU A 152 1.89 19.07 4.38
CA LEU A 152 2.27 17.89 5.15
C LEU A 152 3.22 18.26 6.29
N ARG A 153 2.86 17.83 7.50
CA ARG A 153 3.79 17.81 8.62
C ARG A 153 4.80 16.67 8.44
N TYR A 154 6.06 16.93 8.81
CA TYR A 154 7.12 15.94 8.87
C TYR A 154 7.46 15.25 7.54
N GLN A 155 7.33 15.95 6.41
CA GLN A 155 7.65 15.42 5.07
C GLN A 155 9.03 14.74 4.97
N TRP A 156 10.06 15.29 5.61
CA TRP A 156 11.40 14.69 5.61
C TRP A 156 11.47 13.39 6.41
N TYR A 157 10.73 13.28 7.51
CA TYR A 157 10.65 12.01 8.26
C TYR A 157 10.03 10.91 7.41
N ARG A 158 9.05 11.22 6.55
CA ARG A 158 8.47 10.24 5.63
C ARG A 158 9.49 9.77 4.61
N VAL A 159 10.25 10.69 4.01
CA VAL A 159 11.34 10.33 3.08
C VAL A 159 12.40 9.49 3.78
N VAL A 160 12.79 9.87 5.00
CA VAL A 160 13.73 9.10 5.82
C VAL A 160 13.17 7.72 6.14
N CYS A 161 11.91 7.59 6.54
CA CYS A 161 11.28 6.29 6.78
C CYS A 161 11.29 5.41 5.53
N VAL A 162 10.99 5.97 4.35
CA VAL A 162 11.12 5.25 3.06
C VAL A 162 12.53 4.73 2.87
N VAL A 163 13.53 5.60 2.98
CA VAL A 163 14.93 5.23 2.79
C VAL A 163 15.38 4.19 3.81
N CYS A 164 15.11 4.41 5.10
CA CYS A 164 15.52 3.53 6.18
C CYS A 164 14.87 2.15 6.08
N LEU A 165 13.58 2.06 5.73
CA LEU A 165 12.90 0.77 5.57
C LEU A 165 13.41 0.02 4.33
N CYS A 166 13.62 0.71 3.21
CA CYS A 166 14.21 0.08 2.02
C CYS A 166 15.64 -0.42 2.28
N VAL A 167 16.48 0.38 2.94
CA VAL A 167 17.84 -0.03 3.31
C VAL A 167 17.82 -1.17 4.32
N GLY A 168 16.93 -1.10 5.31
CA GLY A 168 16.76 -2.15 6.31
C GLY A 168 16.37 -3.50 5.70
N ASP A 169 15.47 -3.50 4.72
CA ASP A 169 15.05 -4.72 4.00
C ASP A 169 16.19 -5.35 3.20
N VAL A 170 16.91 -4.54 2.42
CA VAL A 170 18.07 -5.02 1.65
C VAL A 170 19.16 -5.54 2.60
N THR A 171 19.42 -4.83 3.69
CA THR A 171 20.41 -5.24 4.69
C THR A 171 19.98 -6.55 5.37
N TYR A 172 18.71 -6.68 5.75
CA TYR A 172 18.18 -7.88 6.38
C TYR A 172 18.33 -9.09 5.46
N ASP A 173 17.99 -8.97 4.17
CA ASP A 173 18.12 -10.08 3.22
C ASP A 173 19.59 -10.44 2.94
N MET A 174 20.50 -9.45 2.93
CA MET A 174 21.94 -9.71 2.76
C MET A 174 22.58 -10.47 3.93
N PHE A 175 22.12 -10.24 5.17
CA PHE A 175 22.76 -10.78 6.37
C PHE A 175 22.01 -11.96 7.01
N ARG A 176 20.81 -12.30 6.53
CA ARG A 176 20.07 -13.46 7.06
C ARG A 176 20.75 -14.77 6.66
N GLN A 177 20.94 -15.65 7.63
CA GLN A 177 21.61 -16.96 7.42
C GLN A 177 20.62 -18.14 7.36
N ALA A 178 19.42 -17.97 7.91
CA ALA A 178 18.36 -19.00 7.93
C ALA A 178 16.98 -18.34 8.09
N GLY A 179 15.93 -19.03 7.64
CA GLY A 179 14.53 -18.59 7.76
C GLY A 179 13.72 -18.77 6.47
N PRO A 180 12.39 -18.53 6.52
CA PRO A 180 11.53 -18.60 5.34
C PRO A 180 12.00 -17.62 4.25
N VAL A 181 11.84 -18.03 2.99
CA VAL A 181 12.23 -17.20 1.83
C VAL A 181 11.26 -16.02 1.73
N ILE A 182 11.82 -14.80 1.70
CA ILE A 182 11.07 -13.56 1.51
C ILE A 182 11.04 -13.25 0.01
N SER A 183 9.87 -12.96 -0.54
CA SER A 183 9.77 -12.54 -1.94
C SER A 183 10.13 -11.07 -2.08
N TRP A 184 11.32 -10.79 -2.63
CA TRP A 184 11.69 -9.43 -3.00
C TRP A 184 10.78 -8.88 -4.11
N ALA A 185 10.29 -9.77 -4.99
CA ALA A 185 9.28 -9.45 -5.99
C ALA A 185 8.00 -8.90 -5.34
N ALA A 186 7.52 -9.50 -4.25
CA ALA A 186 6.33 -9.00 -3.55
C ALA A 186 6.53 -7.57 -3.03
N HIS A 187 7.70 -7.29 -2.41
CA HIS A 187 8.01 -5.97 -1.87
C HIS A 187 8.06 -4.92 -2.98
N ILE A 188 8.78 -5.18 -4.08
CA ILE A 188 8.87 -4.23 -5.19
C ILE A 188 7.54 -4.02 -5.88
N SER A 189 6.83 -5.09 -6.22
CA SER A 189 5.56 -4.96 -6.93
C SER A 189 4.51 -4.25 -6.08
N GLY A 190 4.48 -4.51 -4.77
CA GLY A 190 3.68 -3.74 -3.82
C GLY A 190 4.08 -2.26 -3.78
N ALA A 191 5.38 -1.96 -3.72
CA ALA A 191 5.86 -0.58 -3.69
C ALA A 191 5.53 0.20 -4.98
N ILE A 192 5.76 -0.41 -6.15
CA ILE A 192 5.38 0.15 -7.46
C ILE A 192 3.87 0.40 -7.50
N ALA A 193 3.06 -0.56 -7.07
CA ALA A 193 1.62 -0.38 -7.00
C ALA A 193 1.23 0.77 -6.06
N GLY A 194 1.86 0.89 -4.90
CA GLY A 194 1.65 2.01 -3.98
C GLY A 194 1.93 3.38 -4.59
N LEU A 195 3.05 3.49 -5.32
CA LEU A 195 3.39 4.70 -6.06
C LEU A 195 2.34 5.02 -7.13
N LEU A 196 2.01 4.06 -7.99
CA LEU A 196 1.09 4.27 -9.12
C LEU A 196 -0.34 4.51 -8.63
N VAL A 197 -0.87 3.67 -7.74
CA VAL A 197 -2.21 3.82 -7.17
C VAL A 197 -2.29 5.10 -6.34
N GLY A 198 -1.25 5.44 -5.56
CA GLY A 198 -1.19 6.71 -4.84
C GLY A 198 -1.28 7.92 -5.76
N LEU A 199 -0.58 7.92 -6.90
CA LEU A 199 -0.72 8.96 -7.92
C LEU A 199 -2.16 9.04 -8.44
N THR A 200 -2.84 7.91 -8.65
CA THR A 200 -4.19 7.94 -9.23
C THR A 200 -5.27 8.38 -8.24
N VAL A 201 -5.24 7.87 -7.01
CA VAL A 201 -6.37 8.03 -6.07
C VAL A 201 -6.21 9.21 -5.12
N PHE A 202 -4.99 9.66 -4.80
CA PHE A 202 -4.78 10.74 -3.84
C PHE A 202 -5.19 12.12 -4.37
N THR A 203 -5.68 12.93 -3.46
CA THR A 203 -6.17 14.27 -3.73
C THR A 203 -5.06 15.30 -3.50
N SER A 204 -4.97 16.25 -4.43
CA SER A 204 -4.25 17.51 -4.22
C SER A 204 -5.24 18.48 -3.59
N TYR A 205 -4.87 19.04 -2.44
CA TYR A 205 -5.64 20.09 -1.78
C TYR A 205 -5.17 21.49 -2.15
N SER A 206 -4.20 21.61 -3.06
CA SER A 206 -3.83 22.86 -3.68
C SER A 206 -4.84 23.24 -4.77
N ASP A 207 -5.22 24.52 -4.82
CA ASP A 207 -6.07 25.07 -5.88
C ASP A 207 -5.37 25.05 -7.26
N TYR A 208 -4.08 24.73 -7.30
CA TYR A 208 -3.28 24.61 -8.51
C TYR A 208 -3.01 23.14 -8.87
N SER A 209 -3.57 22.71 -10.00
CA SER A 209 -3.28 21.40 -10.61
C SER A 209 -2.67 21.59 -12.01
N PRO A 210 -1.34 21.56 -12.17
CA PRO A 210 -0.73 21.71 -13.48
C PRO A 210 -1.04 20.49 -14.36
N LEU A 211 -1.07 20.70 -15.69
CA LEU A 211 -1.31 19.64 -16.68
C LEU A 211 -0.38 18.42 -16.47
N SER A 212 0.86 18.64 -16.03
CA SER A 212 1.83 17.58 -15.73
C SER A 212 1.32 16.59 -14.67
N LEU A 213 0.62 17.05 -13.63
CA LEU A 213 0.06 16.14 -12.62
C LEU A 213 -1.10 15.33 -13.19
N SER A 214 -1.95 15.92 -14.01
CA SER A 214 -3.04 15.20 -14.68
C SER A 214 -2.51 14.13 -15.63
N LEU A 215 -1.49 14.46 -16.44
CA LEU A 215 -0.82 13.49 -17.31
C LEU A 215 -0.18 12.35 -16.51
N LEU A 216 0.49 12.68 -15.41
CA LEU A 216 1.08 11.69 -14.50
C LEU A 216 0.00 10.74 -13.94
N ARG A 217 -1.18 11.26 -13.57
CA ARG A 217 -2.30 10.43 -13.12
C ARG A 217 -2.76 9.44 -14.20
N TYR A 218 -3.02 9.92 -15.41
CA TYR A 218 -3.45 9.04 -16.51
C TYR A 218 -2.38 8.01 -16.87
N ALA A 219 -1.12 8.43 -16.95
CA ALA A 219 0.00 7.53 -17.19
C ALA A 219 0.10 6.45 -16.10
N SER A 220 -0.14 6.81 -14.84
CA SER A 220 -0.13 5.86 -13.71
C SER A 220 -1.27 4.85 -13.80
N VAL A 221 -2.49 5.27 -14.17
CA VAL A 221 -3.63 4.35 -14.41
C VAL A 221 -3.28 3.36 -15.51
N VAL A 222 -2.80 3.85 -16.65
CA VAL A 222 -2.46 3.03 -17.82
C VAL A 222 -1.36 2.04 -17.47
N LEU A 223 -0.27 2.51 -16.86
CA LEU A 223 0.85 1.65 -16.49
C LEU A 223 0.44 0.58 -15.48
N PHE A 224 -0.30 0.94 -14.43
CA PHE A 224 -0.77 -0.03 -13.44
C PHE A 224 -1.69 -1.09 -14.07
N THR A 225 -2.58 -0.67 -14.98
CA THR A 225 -3.47 -1.59 -15.71
C THR A 225 -2.68 -2.54 -16.62
N ILE A 226 -1.67 -2.04 -17.34
CA ILE A 226 -0.80 -2.86 -18.19
C ILE A 226 -0.07 -3.91 -17.34
N LEU A 227 0.51 -3.50 -16.21
CA LEU A 227 1.23 -4.42 -15.32
C LEU A 227 0.31 -5.52 -14.77
N LEU A 228 -0.89 -5.16 -14.31
CA LEU A 228 -1.88 -6.14 -13.85
C LEU A 228 -2.28 -7.12 -14.95
N LEU A 229 -2.65 -6.62 -16.13
CA LEU A 229 -3.06 -7.47 -17.26
C LEU A 229 -1.91 -8.37 -17.72
N PHE A 230 -0.69 -7.84 -17.79
CA PHE A 230 0.50 -8.63 -18.12
C PHE A 230 0.69 -9.77 -17.13
N SER A 231 0.67 -9.49 -15.82
CA SER A 231 0.86 -10.53 -14.80
C SER A 231 -0.23 -11.61 -14.88
N ILE A 232 -1.50 -11.22 -15.02
CA ILE A 232 -2.63 -12.16 -15.13
C ILE A 232 -2.49 -13.05 -16.37
N LEU A 233 -2.19 -12.45 -17.53
CA LEU A 233 -2.01 -13.17 -18.77
C LEU A 233 -0.80 -14.10 -18.72
N TYR A 234 0.32 -13.64 -18.16
CA TYR A 234 1.54 -14.44 -18.01
C TYR A 234 1.31 -15.68 -17.14
N ILE A 235 0.65 -15.51 -15.99
CA ILE A 235 0.30 -16.61 -15.09
C ILE A 235 -0.61 -17.60 -15.83
N HIS A 236 -1.60 -17.09 -16.55
CA HIS A 236 -2.55 -17.93 -17.30
C HIS A 236 -1.87 -18.73 -18.42
N THR A 237 -0.96 -18.13 -19.19
CA THR A 237 -0.36 -18.76 -20.38
C THR A 237 0.81 -19.68 -20.06
N HIS A 238 1.65 -19.33 -19.09
CA HIS A 238 2.91 -20.03 -18.84
C HIS A 238 2.89 -20.97 -17.63
N LYS A 239 1.94 -20.82 -16.69
CA LYS A 239 1.94 -21.60 -15.45
C LYS A 239 0.76 -22.55 -15.28
N ASN A 240 -0.36 -22.32 -15.98
CA ASN A 240 -1.45 -23.32 -16.02
C ASN A 240 -1.12 -24.53 -16.91
N LYS A 241 -0.18 -24.41 -17.85
CA LYS A 241 0.24 -25.52 -18.71
C LYS A 241 1.12 -26.56 -17.99
N ALA A 242 1.72 -26.19 -16.85
CA ALA A 242 2.60 -27.07 -16.08
C ALA A 242 1.86 -28.06 -15.17
N ILE A 243 0.54 -27.91 -14.96
CA ILE A 243 -0.28 -28.79 -14.12
C ILE A 243 -0.95 -29.91 -14.94
N LEU A 244 -0.88 -29.84 -16.28
CA LEU A 244 -1.50 -30.79 -17.21
C LEU A 244 -0.50 -31.80 -17.81
N HIS A 245 0.74 -31.84 -17.34
CA HIS A 245 1.79 -32.80 -17.71
C HIS A 245 2.47 -33.34 -16.47
#